data_AF-A0A3B0V957-F1
#
_entry.id   AF-A0A3B0V957-F1
#
_cell.length_a   1.000
_cell.length_b   1.000
_cell.length_c   1.000
_cell.angle_alpha   90.00
_cell.angle_beta   90.00
_cell.angle_gamma   90.00
#
_symmetry.space_group_name_H-M   'P 1'
#
loop_
_entity.id
_entity.type
_entity.pdbx_description
1 polymer ?
#
loop_
_entity_poly.entity_id
_entity_poly.type
_entity_poly.pdbx_seq_one_letter_code
_entity_poly.pdbx_strand_id
1 'polypeptide(L)' 'ARLQEFFVEQGVWIRPFAGLLYLMPPYVISKDDLNTLTTALVAAAGLP' A
#
# COMPACT_ATOMS: atom_id res chain seq x y z
N ALA A 1 -13.98 1.01 -0.09
CA ALA A 1 -13.79 2.09 -1.07
C ALA A 1 -12.74 3.07 -0.59
N ARG A 2 -12.96 3.77 0.54
CA ARG A 2 -12.02 4.77 1.12
C ARG A 2 -10.55 4.37 1.20
N LEU A 3 -10.24 3.15 1.64
CA LEU A 3 -8.84 2.70 1.73
C LEU A 3 -8.19 2.46 0.35
N GLN A 4 -8.98 2.04 -0.63
CA GLN A 4 -8.52 1.90 -2.01
C GLN A 4 -8.22 3.27 -2.62
N GLU A 5 -9.12 4.23 -2.41
CA GLU A 5 -8.95 5.63 -2.85
C GLU A 5 -7.67 6.24 -2.28
N PHE A 6 -7.45 6.06 -0.96
CA PHE A 6 -6.21 6.49 -0.31
C PHE A 6 -4.96 5.95 -1.02
N PHE A 7 -4.91 4.65 -1.33
CA PHE A 7 -3.73 4.08 -2.01
C PHE A 7 -3.52 4.68 -3.39
N VAL A 8 -4.60 4.86 -4.17
CA VAL A 8 -4.54 5.49 -5.49
C VAL A 8 -4.00 6.93 -5.40
N GLU A 9 -4.43 7.70 -4.39
CA GLU A 9 -3.92 9.05 -4.13
C GLU A 9 -2.44 9.07 -3.73
N GLN A 10 -1.96 8.02 -3.04
CA GLN A 10 -0.54 7.83 -2.73
C GLN A 10 0.28 7.31 -3.92
N GLY A 11 -0.33 7.15 -5.10
CA GLY A 11 0.33 6.68 -6.32
C GLY A 11 0.60 5.17 -6.33
N VAL A 12 -0.05 4.40 -5.46
CA VAL A 12 0.13 2.94 -5.38
C VAL A 12 -1.19 2.20 -5.56
N TRP A 13 -1.14 1.00 -6.12
CA TRP A 13 -2.31 0.13 -6.20
C TRP A 13 -2.16 -1.04 -5.24
N ILE A 14 -2.90 -0.99 -4.13
CA ILE A 14 -2.92 -2.05 -3.11
C ILE A 14 -4.38 -2.47 -2.92
N ARG A 15 -4.62 -3.80 -2.87
CA ARG A 15 -5.95 -4.37 -2.64
C ARG A 15 -6.06 -4.85 -1.19
N PRO A 16 -6.70 -4.09 -0.29
CA PRO A 16 -6.97 -4.55 1.07
C PRO A 16 -8.05 -5.65 1.08
N PHE A 17 -8.04 -6.49 2.11
CA PHE A 17 -9.02 -7.57 2.25
C PHE A 17 -9.42 -7.77 3.71
N ALA A 18 -10.72 -7.67 4.02
CA ALA A 18 -11.28 -7.97 5.34
C ALA A 18 -10.53 -7.34 6.55
N GLY A 19 -10.06 -6.11 6.40
CA GLY A 19 -9.30 -5.39 7.44
C GLY A 19 -7.80 -5.67 7.47
N LEU A 20 -7.30 -6.51 6.56
CA LEU A 20 -5.88 -6.82 6.42
C LEU A 20 -5.23 -5.95 5.35
N LEU A 21 -4.06 -5.42 5.71
CA LEU A 21 -3.11 -4.78 4.83
C LEU A 21 -1.97 -5.75 4.55
N TYR A 22 -1.79 -6.14 3.29
CA TYR A 22 -0.73 -7.06 2.88
C TYR A 22 -0.19 -6.69 1.50
N LEU A 23 1.06 -7.08 1.23
CA LEU A 23 1.70 -6.93 -0.07
C LEU A 23 2.41 -8.22 -0.48
N MET A 24 2.51 -8.44 -1.79
CA MET A 24 3.33 -9.48 -2.41
C MET A 24 4.08 -8.83 -3.58
N PRO A 25 5.11 -8.02 -3.31
CA PRO A 25 5.83 -7.32 -4.37
C PRO A 25 6.63 -8.34 -5.21
N PRO A 26 6.87 -8.06 -6.49
CA PRO A 26 7.71 -8.93 -7.31
C PRO A 26 9.15 -8.91 -6.80
N TYR A 27 9.87 -10.03 -6.90
CA TYR A 27 11.26 -10.11 -6.43
C TYR A 27 12.23 -9.17 -7.15
N VAL A 28 11.85 -8.68 -8.34
CA VAL A 28 12.64 -7.74 -9.14
C VAL A 28 12.41 -6.27 -8.78
N ILE A 29 11.54 -5.98 -7.80
CA ILE A 29 11.19 -4.61 -7.41
C ILE A 29 12.43 -3.80 -6.98
N SER A 30 12.47 -2.52 -7.34
CA SER A 30 13.51 -1.62 -6.87
C SER A 30 13.33 -1.29 -5.38
N LYS A 31 14.39 -0.82 -4.73
CA LYS A 31 14.30 -0.35 -3.33
C LYS A 31 13.36 0.85 -3.20
N ASP A 32 13.34 1.73 -4.17
CA ASP A 32 12.55 2.96 -4.14
C ASP A 32 11.05 2.66 -4.31
N ASP A 33 10.70 1.75 -5.23
CA ASP A 33 9.32 1.29 -5.39
C ASP A 33 8.84 0.53 -4.14
N LEU A 34 9.70 -0.32 -3.57
CA LEU A 34 9.37 -1.06 -2.35
C LEU A 34 9.17 -0.10 -1.15
N ASN A 35 10.01 0.93 -1.03
CA ASN A 35 9.84 1.97 -0.02
C ASN A 35 8.53 2.72 -0.20
N THR A 36 8.15 3.03 -1.45
CA THR A 36 6.88 3.69 -1.77
C THR A 36 5.68 2.85 -1.31
N LEU A 37 5.66 1.56 -1.67
CA LEU A 37 4.60 0.63 -1.27
C LEU A 37 4.49 0.47 0.25
N THR A 38 5.62 0.25 0.92
CA THR A 38 5.64 0.00 2.37
C THR A 38 5.32 1.26 3.17
N THR A 39 5.74 2.45 2.72
CA THR A 39 5.37 3.73 3.33
C THR A 39 3.86 3.95 3.27
N ALA A 40 3.24 3.70 2.12
CA ALA A 40 1.79 3.84 1.97
C ALA A 40 1.01 2.89 2.89
N LEU A 41 1.49 1.65 3.08
CA LEU A 41 0.89 0.69 4.02
C LEU A 41 0.95 1.16 5.47
N VAL A 42 2.10 1.69 5.91
CA VAL A 42 2.27 2.24 7.27
C VAL A 42 1.35 3.43 7.49
N ALA A 43 1.27 4.34 6.51
CA ALA A 43 0.36 5.48 6.58
C ALA A 43 -1.12 5.04 6.66
N ALA A 44 -1.52 4.05 5.85
CA ALA A 44 -2.87 3.50 5.87
C ALA A 44 -3.22 2.84 7.22
N ALA A 45 -2.26 2.17 7.87
CA ALA A 45 -2.45 1.53 9.17
C ALA A 45 -2.68 2.54 10.32
N GLY A 46 -2.22 3.79 10.16
CA GLY A 46 -2.44 4.87 11.13
C GLY A 46 -3.72 5.67 10.89
N LEU A 47 -4.52 5.35 9.88
CA LEU A 47 -5.79 6.03 9.62
C LEU A 47 -6.84 5.69 10.70
N PRO A 48 -7.67 6.66 11.10
CA PRO A 48 -8.71 6.48 12.10
C PRO A 48 -9.88 5.59 11.64
#